data_AF-A0A353IN33-F1
#
_entry.id   AF-A0A353IN33-F1
#
_cell.length_a   1.000
_cell.length_b   1.000
_cell.length_c   1.000
_cell.angle_alpha   90.00
_cell.angle_beta   90.00
_cell.angle_gamma   90.00
#
_symmetry.space_group_name_H-M   'P 1'
#
loop_
_entity.id
_entity.type
_entity.pdbx_description
1 polymer ?
#
loop_
_entity_poly.entity_id
_entity_poly.type
_entity_poly.pdbx_seq_one_letter_code
_entity_poly.pdbx_strand_id
1 'polypeptide(L)' 'MPGFDQRDGTIWFNGELIPWTDARVHLLTHALHYGSAVFEGMRAYDGEIFKVTE' A
#
# COMPACT_ATOMS: atom_id res chain seq x y z
N MET A 1 6.34 6.84 -18.32
CA MET A 1 6.22 5.74 -17.34
C MET A 1 4.77 5.68 -16.90
N PRO A 2 4.13 4.51 -16.81
CA PRO A 2 2.78 4.40 -16.25
C PRO A 2 2.76 4.92 -14.81
N GLY A 3 1.61 5.44 -14.39
CA GLY A 3 1.38 5.89 -13.00
C GLY A 3 1.49 4.74 -12.00
N PHE A 4 1.63 5.06 -10.72
CA PHE A 4 1.64 4.04 -9.66
C PHE A 4 0.29 3.32 -9.50
N ASP A 5 -0.80 3.88 -10.03
CA ASP A 5 -2.17 3.35 -9.98
C ASP A 5 -2.48 2.33 -11.09
N GLN A 6 -1.64 2.23 -12.12
CA GLN A 6 -1.85 1.38 -13.30
C GLN A 6 -0.79 0.28 -13.38
N ARG A 7 -0.81 -0.65 -12.42
CA ARG A 7 0.12 -1.79 -12.36
C ARG A 7 -0.65 -3.10 -12.22
N ASP A 8 -0.03 -4.18 -12.71
CA ASP A 8 -0.50 -5.54 -12.47
C ASP A 8 -0.14 -5.99 -11.05
N GLY A 9 -0.87 -6.97 -10.53
CA GLY A 9 -0.66 -7.56 -9.21
C GLY A 9 -1.78 -7.25 -8.23
N THR A 10 -1.50 -7.50 -6.94
CA THR A 10 -2.48 -7.38 -5.86
C THR A 10 -1.94 -6.52 -4.73
N ILE A 11 -2.84 -5.79 -4.05
CA ILE A 11 -2.56 -5.06 -2.82
C ILE A 11 -3.37 -5.69 -1.69
N TRP A 12 -2.75 -5.88 -0.53
CA TRP A 12 -3.48 -6.23 0.69
C TRP A 12 -4.19 -4.97 1.21
N PHE A 13 -5.52 -5.02 1.29
CA PHE A 13 -6.36 -3.88 1.64
C PHE A 13 -7.52 -4.35 2.53
N ASN A 14 -7.57 -3.84 3.77
CA ASN A 14 -8.64 -4.13 4.73
C ASN A 14 -8.94 -5.62 4.97
N GLY A 15 -7.91 -6.46 5.02
CA GLY A 15 -8.06 -7.90 5.31
C GLY A 15 -7.99 -8.82 4.10
N GLU A 16 -8.01 -8.29 2.88
CA GLU A 16 -8.11 -9.09 1.65
C GLU A 16 -7.07 -8.65 0.61
N LEU A 17 -6.68 -9.59 -0.28
CA LEU A 17 -5.88 -9.27 -1.47
C LEU A 17 -6.82 -8.87 -2.60
N ILE A 18 -6.72 -7.63 -3.05
CA ILE A 18 -7.53 -7.08 -4.16
C ILE A 18 -6.64 -6.72 -5.36
N PRO A 19 -7.18 -6.63 -6.59
CA PRO A 19 -6.44 -6.13 -7.73
C PRO A 19 -5.84 -4.75 -7.45
N TRP A 20 -4.59 -4.53 -7.88
CA TRP A 20 -3.88 -3.28 -7.64
C TRP A 20 -4.68 -2.04 -8.07
N THR A 21 -5.37 -2.13 -9.21
CA THR A 21 -6.19 -1.04 -9.77
C THR A 21 -7.42 -0.70 -8.92
N ASP A 22 -7.82 -1.57 -8.01
CA ASP A 22 -9.02 -1.40 -7.18
C ASP A 22 -8.72 -0.85 -5.79
N ALA A 23 -7.43 -0.78 -5.40
CA ALA A 23 -6.98 -0.21 -4.13
C ALA A 23 -7.12 1.33 -4.12
N ARG A 24 -8.35 1.80 -3.90
CA ARG A 24 -8.72 3.22 -3.92
C ARG A 24 -9.24 3.69 -2.57
N VAL A 25 -9.02 4.96 -2.27
CA VAL A 25 -9.66 5.69 -1.17
C VAL A 25 -10.43 6.89 -1.74
N HIS A 26 -11.46 7.35 -1.02
CA HIS A 26 -12.23 8.52 -1.46
C HIS A 26 -11.38 9.80 -1.35
N LEU A 27 -11.61 10.79 -2.22
CA LEU A 27 -10.87 12.06 -2.20
C LEU A 27 -10.97 12.80 -0.86
N LEU A 28 -12.10 12.64 -0.15
CA LEU A 28 -12.34 13.24 1.18
C LEU A 28 -11.78 12.40 2.35
N THR A 29 -10.88 11.45 2.08
CA THR A 29 -10.24 10.66 3.14
C THR A 29 -9.47 11.59 4.08
N HIS A 30 -9.82 11.54 5.37
CA HIS A 30 -9.28 12.47 6.37
C HIS A 30 -7.74 12.51 6.40
N ALA A 31 -7.09 11.34 6.31
CA ALA A 31 -5.63 11.25 6.29
C ALA A 31 -4.98 11.98 5.10
N LEU A 32 -5.67 12.11 3.97
CA LEU A 32 -5.17 12.84 2.80
C LEU A 32 -5.19 14.36 3.00
N HIS A 33 -6.15 14.87 3.76
CA HIS A 33 -6.31 16.32 4.02
C HIS A 33 -5.56 16.77 5.27
N TYR A 34 -5.47 15.91 6.28
CA TYR A 34 -5.01 16.28 7.61
C TYR A 34 -3.81 15.46 8.12
N GLY A 35 -3.26 14.56 7.30
CA GLY A 35 -2.05 13.81 7.64
C GLY A 35 -2.21 12.81 8.79
N SER A 36 -3.44 12.43 9.15
CA SER A 36 -3.75 11.57 10.30
C SER A 36 -3.53 10.08 10.01
N ALA A 37 -2.32 9.71 9.57
CA ALA A 37 -1.95 8.33 9.28
C ALA A 37 -0.49 8.06 9.67
N VAL A 38 -0.17 6.79 9.87
CA VAL A 38 1.19 6.28 10.02
C VAL A 38 1.45 5.28 8.91
N PHE A 39 2.70 5.16 8.48
CA PHE A 39 3.14 4.15 7.53
C PHE A 39 4.54 3.68 7.90
N GLU A 40 4.89 2.46 7.49
CA GLU A 40 6.21 1.88 7.69
C GLU A 40 6.90 1.57 6.36
N GLY A 41 8.22 1.51 6.40
CA GLY A 41 9.06 1.16 5.25
C GLY A 41 9.72 -0.20 5.44
N MET A 42 9.28 -1.21 4.68
CA MET A 42 9.86 -2.56 4.72
C MET A 42 10.70 -2.84 3.47
N ARG A 43 11.71 -3.70 3.62
CA ARG A 43 12.52 -4.23 2.51
C ARG A 43 12.56 -5.75 2.57
N ALA A 44 12.51 -6.38 1.39
CA ALA A 44 12.70 -7.80 1.23
C ALA A 44 13.90 -8.07 0.31
N TYR A 45 14.70 -9.07 0.65
CA TYR A 45 15.87 -9.49 -0.11
C TYR A 45 15.77 -11.00 -0.35
N ASP A 46 15.75 -11.40 -1.62
CA ASP A 46 15.67 -12.81 -2.02
C ASP A 46 14.52 -13.60 -1.37
N GLY A 47 13.34 -12.97 -1.29
CA GLY A 47 12.14 -13.58 -0.70
C GLY A 47 12.03 -13.44 0.83
N GLU A 48 13.07 -12.99 1.53
CA GLU A 48 13.07 -12.83 2.98
C GLU A 48 12.84 -11.37 3.41
N ILE A 49 11.95 -11.15 4.39
CA ILE A 49 11.65 -9.81 4.92
C ILE A 49 12.68 -9.42 5.97
N PHE A 50 13.34 -8.28 5.78
CA PHE A 50 14.36 -7.78 6.70
C PHE A 50 13.72 -7.12 7.92
N LYS A 51 14.05 -7.61 9.14
CA LYS A 51 13.67 -7.00 10.44
C LYS A 51 12.15 -6.77 10.63
N VAL A 52 11.32 -7.76 10.25
CA VAL A 52 9.85 -7.63 10.27
C VAL A 52 9.21 -7.39 11.66
N THR A 53 9.93 -7.73 12.74
CA THR A 53 9.42 -7.59 14.13
C THR A 53 10.04 -6.44 14.90
N GLU A 54 10.91 -5.65 14.27
CA GLU A 54 11.47 -4.43 14.86
C GLU A 54 10.58 -3.22 14.54
#